data_AF-A0A7W1UHG9-F1
#
_entry.id   AF-A0A7W1UHG9-F1
#
_cell.length_a   1.000
_cell.length_b   1.000
_cell.length_c   1.000
_cell.angle_alpha   90.00
_cell.angle_beta   90.00
_cell.angle_gamma   90.00
#
_symmetry.space_group_name_H-M   'P 1'
#
loop_
_entity.id
_entity.type
_entity.pdbx_description
1 polymer ?
#
loop_
_entity_poly.entity_id
_entity_poly.type
_entity_poly.pdbx_seq_one_letter_code
_entity_poly.pdbx_strand_id
1 'polypeptide(L)'
;SSVRALADAHASGIADVRLVAISASERQKLGDQLETFSEFQERMASLGLGHLPLLFPMMYWDVTYWDECLWADEQMELLERKLHGVLFPGIPHLWQDYCRERGIEPELTTLDRKWKNAKCDVLAIWSHAFRKRQVFVTTDRNFHKATKKSKLIGLGAGRIETPASAVSLLQVNKNAV
;
A
#
# COMPACT_ATOMS: atom_id res chain seq x y z
N SER A 1 4.05 -13.18 -15.98
CA SER A 1 2.85 -12.42 -15.54
C SER A 1 3.16 -10.93 -15.65
N SER A 2 2.14 -10.05 -15.67
CA SER A 2 2.38 -8.60 -15.76
C SER A 2 3.21 -8.04 -14.60
N VAL A 3 3.07 -8.60 -13.39
CA VAL A 3 3.90 -8.22 -12.23
C VAL A 3 5.37 -8.54 -12.47
N ARG A 4 5.70 -9.74 -13.00
CA ARG A 4 7.09 -10.09 -13.35
C ARG A 4 7.64 -9.16 -14.43
N ALA A 5 6.86 -8.84 -15.45
CA ALA A 5 7.30 -7.90 -16.49
C ALA A 5 7.63 -6.49 -15.94
N LEU A 6 6.90 -6.01 -14.92
CA LEU A 6 7.25 -4.77 -14.22
C LEU A 6 8.55 -4.93 -13.43
N ALA A 7 8.75 -6.06 -12.76
CA ALA A 7 9.98 -6.33 -12.01
C ALA A 7 11.22 -6.47 -12.91
N ASP A 8 11.06 -7.09 -14.08
CA ASP A 8 12.11 -7.20 -15.10
C ASP A 8 12.46 -5.84 -15.70
N ALA A 9 11.45 -4.98 -15.89
CA ALA A 9 11.65 -3.60 -16.32
C ALA A 9 12.47 -2.78 -15.29
N HIS A 10 12.32 -3.07 -14.00
CA HIS A 10 13.16 -2.48 -12.97
C HIS A 10 14.61 -2.96 -13.04
N ALA A 11 14.82 -4.27 -13.13
CA ALA A 11 16.15 -4.85 -13.27
C ALA A 11 16.87 -4.32 -14.53
N SER A 12 16.11 -4.01 -15.59
CA SER A 12 16.63 -3.46 -16.85
C SER A 12 16.78 -1.93 -16.86
N GLY A 13 16.49 -1.23 -15.75
CA GLY A 13 16.57 0.23 -15.67
C GLY A 13 15.49 0.99 -16.47
N ILE A 14 14.47 0.31 -16.98
CA ILE A 14 13.38 0.90 -17.77
C ILE A 14 12.39 1.64 -16.86
N ALA A 15 12.21 1.17 -15.62
CA ALA A 15 11.33 1.80 -14.63
C ALA A 15 11.84 1.65 -13.20
N ASP A 16 11.62 2.64 -12.32
CA ASP A 16 11.86 2.47 -10.87
C ASP A 16 10.60 1.86 -10.21
N VAL A 17 10.54 0.53 -10.20
CA VAL A 17 9.45 -0.24 -9.57
C VAL A 17 9.83 -0.58 -8.14
N ARG A 18 8.89 -0.37 -7.22
CA ARG A 18 9.07 -0.65 -5.80
C ARG A 18 7.86 -1.33 -5.21
N LEU A 19 8.10 -2.09 -4.14
CA LEU A 19 7.05 -2.75 -3.37
C LEU A 19 6.70 -1.92 -2.14
N VAL A 20 5.42 -1.80 -1.81
CA VAL A 20 5.00 -1.17 -0.57
C VAL A 20 5.20 -2.16 0.59
N ALA A 21 5.99 -1.77 1.60
CA ALA A 21 6.34 -2.68 2.69
C ALA A 21 5.14 -3.07 3.56
N ILE A 22 4.11 -2.22 3.60
CA ILE A 22 2.86 -2.50 4.34
C ILE A 22 2.14 -3.77 3.87
N SER A 23 2.39 -4.25 2.65
CA SER A 23 1.84 -5.53 2.18
C SER A 23 2.34 -6.73 2.99
N ALA A 24 3.40 -6.58 3.78
CA ALA A 24 3.81 -7.57 4.78
C ALA A 24 2.80 -7.72 5.93
N SER A 25 2.04 -6.65 6.22
CA SER A 25 1.04 -6.59 7.30
C SER A 25 -0.35 -7.02 6.85
N GLU A 26 -0.54 -7.26 5.54
CA GLU A 26 -1.77 -7.83 4.99
C GLU A 26 -1.85 -9.33 5.34
N ARG A 27 -3.04 -9.77 5.76
CA ARG A 27 -3.29 -11.21 5.94
C ARG A 27 -3.22 -11.93 4.60
N GLN A 28 -2.54 -13.07 4.59
CA GLN A 28 -2.41 -13.87 3.39
C GLN A 28 -3.73 -14.58 3.07
N LYS A 29 -3.96 -14.89 1.78
CA LYS A 29 -5.19 -15.56 1.32
C LYS A 29 -5.44 -16.93 1.98
N LEU A 30 -4.40 -17.53 2.56
CA LEU A 30 -4.47 -18.81 3.29
C LEU A 30 -4.71 -18.65 4.80
N GLY A 31 -4.89 -17.43 5.31
CA GLY A 31 -5.27 -17.16 6.70
C GLY A 31 -4.11 -16.80 7.62
N ASP A 32 -2.90 -17.26 7.31
CA ASP A 32 -1.72 -16.99 8.13
C ASP A 32 -1.23 -15.55 7.94
N GLN A 33 -0.89 -14.92 9.05
CA GLN A 33 -0.15 -13.66 9.06
C GLN A 33 1.33 -14.00 9.00
N LEU A 34 2.13 -13.24 8.27
CA LEU A 34 3.58 -13.36 8.37
C LEU A 34 3.96 -12.95 9.80
N GLU A 35 4.75 -13.79 10.47
CA GLU A 35 5.15 -13.53 11.86
C GLU A 35 6.30 -12.51 11.90
N THR A 36 7.11 -12.46 10.84
CA THR A 36 8.26 -11.58 10.72
C THR A 36 8.34 -10.88 9.36
N PHE A 37 9.05 -9.75 9.31
CA PHE A 37 9.33 -9.07 8.05
C PHE A 37 10.27 -9.88 7.14
N SER A 38 11.17 -10.68 7.71
CA SER A 38 12.07 -11.55 6.94
C SER A 38 11.29 -12.58 6.10
N GLU A 39 10.21 -13.16 6.65
CA GLU A 39 9.34 -14.05 5.88
C GLU A 39 8.69 -13.34 4.67
N PHE A 40 8.35 -12.05 4.83
CA PHE A 40 7.86 -11.25 3.71
C PHE A 40 8.95 -11.10 2.64
N GLN A 41 10.18 -10.78 3.03
CA GLN A 41 11.31 -10.65 2.10
C GLN A 41 11.63 -11.97 1.38
N GLU A 42 11.69 -13.09 2.11
CA GLU A 42 11.91 -14.43 1.56
C GLU A 42 10.80 -14.80 0.56
N ARG A 43 9.55 -14.46 0.88
CA ARG A 43 8.45 -14.65 -0.03
C ARG A 43 8.56 -13.77 -1.26
N MET A 44 8.93 -12.51 -1.13
CA MET A 44 9.14 -11.65 -2.30
C MET A 44 10.28 -12.20 -3.16
N ALA A 45 11.36 -12.70 -2.56
CA ALA A 45 12.45 -13.35 -3.25
C ALA A 45 11.99 -14.60 -4.02
N SER A 46 11.21 -15.50 -3.40
CA SER A 46 10.70 -16.71 -4.08
C SER A 46 9.74 -16.40 -5.23
N LEU A 47 9.08 -15.24 -5.20
CA LEU A 47 8.24 -14.74 -6.30
C LEU A 47 9.03 -14.03 -7.41
N GLY A 48 10.34 -13.85 -7.24
CA GLY A 48 11.21 -13.12 -8.16
C GLY A 48 11.08 -11.59 -8.04
N LEU A 49 10.70 -11.10 -6.85
CA LEU A 49 10.49 -9.68 -6.55
C LEU A 49 11.45 -9.16 -5.46
N GLY A 50 12.31 -10.02 -4.91
CA GLY A 50 13.19 -9.67 -3.79
C GLY A 50 14.24 -8.60 -4.11
N HIS A 51 14.50 -8.34 -5.39
CA HIS A 51 15.39 -7.26 -5.84
C HIS A 51 14.71 -5.89 -5.91
N LEU A 52 13.39 -5.83 -5.75
CA LEU A 52 12.67 -4.56 -5.79
C LEU A 52 12.86 -3.79 -4.48
N PRO A 53 13.26 -2.50 -4.53
CA PRO A 53 13.35 -1.69 -3.33
C PRO A 53 11.97 -1.51 -2.68
N LEU A 54 11.98 -1.30 -1.36
CA LEU A 54 10.77 -1.11 -0.57
C LEU A 54 10.37 0.36 -0.45
N LEU A 55 9.07 0.60 -0.29
CA LEU A 55 8.47 1.85 0.14
C LEU A 55 7.89 1.67 1.54
N PHE A 56 8.53 2.29 2.51
CA PHE A 56 8.14 2.20 3.91
C PHE A 56 6.91 3.05 4.21
N PRO A 57 5.90 2.48 4.91
CA PRO A 57 4.76 3.22 5.42
C PRO A 57 5.12 4.06 6.64
N MET A 58 4.21 4.94 7.02
CA MET A 58 4.21 5.57 8.33
C MET A 58 4.07 4.52 9.44
N MET A 59 4.77 4.70 10.55
CA MET A 59 4.70 3.84 11.71
C MET A 59 3.28 3.82 12.29
N TYR A 60 2.75 2.62 12.50
CA TYR A 60 1.55 2.39 13.29
C TYR A 60 1.77 1.19 14.20
N TRP A 61 1.55 1.39 15.49
CA TRP A 61 1.62 0.32 16.49
C TRP A 61 0.70 -0.85 16.11
N ASP A 62 1.21 -2.06 16.24
CA ASP A 62 0.54 -3.33 15.92
C ASP A 62 0.07 -3.49 14.45
N VAL A 63 0.46 -2.54 13.59
CA VAL A 63 0.19 -2.58 12.14
C VAL A 63 1.50 -2.74 11.37
N THR A 64 2.53 -1.96 11.67
CA THR A 64 3.80 -1.95 10.91
C THR A 64 4.93 -2.63 11.66
N TYR A 65 5.91 -3.16 10.91
CA TYR A 65 7.18 -3.61 11.46
C TYR A 65 8.08 -2.40 11.75
N TRP A 66 8.71 -2.37 12.92
CA TRP A 66 9.33 -1.17 13.48
C TRP A 66 10.53 -0.67 12.69
N ASP A 67 11.40 -1.59 12.25
CA ASP A 67 12.59 -1.23 11.47
C ASP A 67 12.27 -0.85 10.01
N GLU A 68 11.02 -1.03 9.59
CA GLU A 68 10.58 -0.94 8.20
C GLU A 68 9.44 0.08 8.04
N CYS A 69 9.52 1.17 8.82
CA CYS A 69 8.53 2.24 8.83
C CYS A 69 9.17 3.63 9.05
N LEU A 70 8.36 4.68 8.90
CA LEU A 70 8.78 6.07 9.05
C LEU A 70 8.11 6.70 10.27
N TRP A 71 8.88 7.45 11.05
CA TRP A 71 8.32 8.33 12.09
C TRP A 71 7.43 9.39 11.45
N ALA A 72 6.21 9.48 11.93
CA ALA A 72 5.20 10.39 11.43
C ALA A 72 5.50 11.84 11.84
N ASP A 73 5.20 12.77 10.92
CA ASP A 73 5.00 14.17 11.24
C ASP A 73 3.57 14.61 10.91
N GLU A 74 3.21 15.85 11.25
CA GLU A 74 1.86 16.39 11.03
C GLU A 74 1.43 16.37 9.55
N GLN A 75 2.37 16.62 8.62
CA GLN A 75 2.05 16.61 7.19
C GLN A 75 1.77 15.19 6.69
N MET A 76 2.53 14.21 7.19
CA MET A 76 2.32 12.80 6.92
C MET A 76 0.93 12.35 7.38
N GLU A 77 0.55 12.69 8.61
CA GLU A 77 -0.77 12.38 9.17
C GLU A 77 -1.91 13.07 8.40
N LEU A 78 -1.72 14.33 8.00
CA LEU A 78 -2.73 15.06 7.25
C LEU A 78 -3.02 14.41 5.89
N LEU A 79 -1.98 13.94 5.18
CA LEU A 79 -2.15 13.20 3.94
C LEU A 79 -2.88 11.86 4.19
N GLU A 80 -2.48 11.13 5.23
CA GLU A 80 -3.12 9.88 5.61
C GLU A 80 -4.62 10.04 5.91
N ARG A 81 -4.99 11.04 6.71
CA ARG A 81 -6.40 11.36 7.02
C ARG A 81 -7.22 11.65 5.76
N LYS A 82 -6.66 12.41 4.82
CA LYS A 82 -7.33 12.72 3.54
C LYS A 82 -7.53 11.46 2.70
N LEU A 83 -6.50 10.61 2.59
CA LEU A 83 -6.59 9.34 1.86
C LEU A 83 -7.60 8.38 2.51
N HIS A 84 -7.59 8.29 3.85
CA HIS A 84 -8.55 7.51 4.63
C HIS A 84 -9.99 7.98 4.38
N GLY A 85 -10.25 9.28 4.42
CA GLY A 85 -11.58 9.84 4.15
C GLY A 85 -12.12 9.52 2.76
N VAL A 86 -11.23 9.33 1.76
CA VAL A 86 -11.62 8.90 0.41
C VAL A 86 -11.87 7.38 0.34
N LEU A 87 -10.96 6.58 0.90
CA LEU A 87 -11.02 5.13 0.80
C LEU A 87 -12.09 4.53 1.71
N PHE A 88 -12.23 5.01 2.93
CA PHE A 88 -13.05 4.40 3.97
C PHE A 88 -13.80 5.43 4.82
N PRO A 89 -14.67 6.28 4.23
CA PRO A 89 -15.37 7.33 4.97
C PRO A 89 -16.29 6.81 6.09
N GLY A 90 -16.71 5.54 6.03
CA GLY A 90 -17.55 4.89 7.05
C GLY A 90 -16.78 3.99 8.02
N ILE A 91 -15.46 4.10 8.09
CA ILE A 91 -14.62 3.42 9.08
C ILE A 91 -13.86 4.53 9.82
N PRO A 92 -13.96 4.61 11.16
CA PRO A 92 -13.14 5.55 11.92
C PRO A 92 -11.65 5.41 11.63
N HIS A 93 -10.99 6.56 11.52
CA HIS A 93 -9.58 6.63 11.16
C HIS A 93 -8.64 6.10 12.25
N LEU A 94 -8.96 6.40 13.51
CA LEU A 94 -8.23 5.94 14.69
C LEU A 94 -8.81 4.62 15.19
N TRP A 95 -7.94 3.74 15.69
CA TRP A 95 -8.36 2.46 16.26
C TRP A 95 -9.28 2.67 17.47
N GLN A 96 -8.95 3.63 18.33
CA GLN A 96 -9.72 3.97 19.53
C GLN A 96 -11.14 4.41 19.18
N ASP A 97 -11.30 5.19 18.10
CA ASP A 97 -12.62 5.63 17.64
C ASP A 97 -13.42 4.46 17.05
N TYR A 98 -12.76 3.59 16.27
CA TYR A 98 -13.37 2.37 15.74
C TYR A 98 -13.87 1.45 16.86
N CYS A 99 -13.07 1.29 17.91
CA CYS A 99 -13.42 0.52 19.10
C CYS A 99 -14.62 1.12 19.84
N ARG A 100 -14.59 2.43 20.09
CA ARG A 100 -15.67 3.15 20.77
C ARG A 100 -17.01 2.99 20.07
N GLU A 101 -17.03 3.11 18.73
CA GLU A 101 -18.26 2.92 17.94
C GLU A 101 -18.82 1.49 17.98
N ARG A 102 -17.99 0.51 18.37
CA ARG A 102 -18.34 -0.91 18.36
C ARG A 102 -18.39 -1.55 19.75
N GLY A 103 -18.14 -0.79 20.81
CA GLY A 103 -18.05 -1.33 22.18
C GLY A 103 -16.91 -2.34 22.35
N ILE A 104 -15.80 -2.16 21.65
CA ILE A 104 -14.59 -2.98 21.78
C ILE A 104 -13.65 -2.30 22.78
N GLU A 105 -13.04 -3.07 23.68
CA GLU A 105 -11.96 -2.57 24.55
C GLU A 105 -10.62 -2.67 23.80
N PRO A 106 -10.01 -1.53 23.42
CA PRO A 106 -8.84 -1.51 22.54
C PRO A 106 -7.59 -2.12 23.19
N GLU A 107 -7.44 -2.06 24.52
CA GLU A 107 -6.29 -2.61 25.23
C GLU A 107 -6.31 -4.13 25.37
N LEU A 108 -7.49 -4.75 25.24
CA LEU A 108 -7.69 -6.19 25.45
C LEU A 108 -7.93 -6.96 24.15
N THR A 109 -8.06 -6.27 23.02
CA THR A 109 -8.50 -6.86 21.76
C THR A 109 -7.44 -6.68 20.69
N THR A 110 -7.12 -7.77 19.99
CA THR A 110 -6.32 -7.68 18.76
C THR A 110 -7.02 -6.82 17.71
N LEU A 111 -6.25 -6.14 16.86
CA LEU A 111 -6.81 -5.24 15.86
C LEU A 111 -7.88 -5.94 15.01
N ASP A 112 -9.06 -5.32 14.92
CA ASP A 112 -10.15 -5.84 14.11
C ASP A 112 -9.71 -5.93 12.63
N ARG A 113 -10.03 -7.06 12.02
CA ARG A 113 -9.61 -7.37 10.65
C ARG A 113 -10.05 -6.31 9.65
N LYS A 114 -11.26 -5.76 9.80
CA LYS A 114 -11.78 -4.78 8.85
C LYS A 114 -11.05 -3.45 8.99
N TRP A 115 -10.77 -3.01 10.22
CA TRP A 115 -10.00 -1.80 10.46
C TRP A 115 -8.55 -1.95 10.00
N LYS A 116 -7.89 -3.06 10.34
CA LYS A 116 -6.49 -3.34 9.94
C LYS A 116 -6.33 -3.34 8.42
N ASN A 117 -7.20 -4.04 7.69
CA ASN A 117 -7.13 -4.05 6.22
C ASN A 117 -7.35 -2.65 5.62
N ALA A 118 -8.30 -1.88 6.16
CA ALA A 118 -8.52 -0.50 5.72
C ALA A 118 -7.27 0.38 5.96
N LYS A 119 -6.61 0.22 7.12
CA LYS A 119 -5.37 0.93 7.45
C LYS A 119 -4.22 0.52 6.51
N CYS A 120 -4.04 -0.78 6.22
CA CYS A 120 -3.04 -1.25 5.27
C CYS A 120 -3.24 -0.65 3.86
N ASP A 121 -4.47 -0.64 3.35
CA ASP A 121 -4.80 -0.05 2.05
C ASP A 121 -4.48 1.46 2.01
N VAL A 122 -4.81 2.19 3.08
CA VAL A 122 -4.48 3.62 3.21
C VAL A 122 -2.97 3.83 3.23
N LEU A 123 -2.24 3.05 4.02
CA LEU A 123 -0.79 3.16 4.13
C LEU A 123 -0.08 2.76 2.82
N ALA A 124 -0.64 1.84 2.04
CA ALA A 124 -0.08 1.43 0.75
C ALA A 124 -0.11 2.61 -0.25
N ILE A 125 -1.26 3.26 -0.40
CA ILE A 125 -1.36 4.43 -1.29
C ILE A 125 -0.65 5.66 -0.69
N TRP A 126 -0.61 5.79 0.64
CA TRP A 126 0.14 6.84 1.31
C TRP A 126 1.64 6.75 0.99
N SER A 127 2.25 5.56 1.11
CA SER A 127 3.68 5.37 0.82
C SER A 127 4.03 5.77 -0.61
N HIS A 128 3.13 5.45 -1.55
CA HIS A 128 3.24 5.83 -2.96
C HIS A 128 3.14 7.35 -3.15
N ALA A 129 2.10 7.97 -2.61
CA ALA A 129 1.81 9.40 -2.78
C ALA A 129 2.87 10.27 -2.08
N PHE A 130 3.26 9.92 -0.85
CA PHE A 130 4.29 10.60 -0.07
C PHE A 130 5.64 10.63 -0.81
N ARG A 131 5.98 9.52 -1.50
CA ARG A 131 7.19 9.40 -2.31
C ARG A 131 7.03 9.95 -3.73
N LYS A 132 5.92 10.64 -4.02
CA LYS A 132 5.61 11.32 -5.30
C LYS A 132 5.80 10.43 -6.53
N ARG A 133 5.38 9.16 -6.39
CA ARG A 133 5.51 8.13 -7.42
C ARG A 133 4.49 8.35 -8.53
N GLN A 134 4.83 7.95 -9.76
CA GLN A 134 4.01 8.25 -10.93
C GLN A 134 2.84 7.29 -11.13
N VAL A 135 3.02 5.99 -10.85
CA VAL A 135 2.01 4.95 -11.12
C VAL A 135 1.86 4.02 -9.92
N PHE A 136 0.71 4.06 -9.26
CA PHE A 136 0.31 3.11 -8.23
C PHE A 136 -0.33 1.89 -8.89
N VAL A 137 0.28 0.72 -8.71
CA VAL A 137 -0.16 -0.52 -9.38
C VAL A 137 -0.90 -1.40 -8.38
N THR A 138 -2.18 -1.66 -8.64
CA THR A 138 -2.99 -2.58 -7.81
C THR A 138 -4.13 -3.22 -8.60
N THR A 139 -4.51 -4.43 -8.22
CA THR A 139 -5.73 -5.09 -8.70
C THR A 139 -6.94 -4.84 -7.81
N ASP A 140 -6.76 -4.19 -6.65
CA ASP A 140 -7.90 -3.93 -5.76
C ASP A 140 -8.85 -2.90 -6.40
N ARG A 141 -10.07 -3.38 -6.64
CA ARG A 141 -11.17 -2.61 -7.24
C ARG A 141 -11.53 -1.38 -6.42
N ASN A 142 -11.24 -1.34 -5.11
CA ASN A 142 -11.54 -0.18 -4.28
C ASN A 142 -10.84 1.09 -4.79
N PHE A 143 -9.58 0.99 -5.22
CA PHE A 143 -8.80 2.10 -5.78
C PHE A 143 -9.24 2.50 -7.19
N HIS A 144 -9.90 1.59 -7.92
CA HIS A 144 -10.37 1.82 -9.29
C HIS A 144 -11.80 2.37 -9.38
N LYS A 145 -12.55 2.45 -8.27
CA LYS A 145 -13.90 3.02 -8.26
C LYS A 145 -13.88 4.47 -8.75
N ALA A 146 -14.73 4.82 -9.71
CA ALA A 146 -14.81 6.16 -10.28
C ALA A 146 -15.01 7.26 -9.21
N THR A 147 -15.77 6.95 -8.15
CA THR A 147 -16.02 7.86 -7.02
C THR A 147 -14.80 8.13 -6.13
N LYS A 148 -13.74 7.32 -6.25
CA LYS A 148 -12.53 7.37 -5.42
C LYS A 148 -11.28 7.69 -6.23
N LYS A 149 -11.10 7.06 -7.39
CA LYS A 149 -9.88 7.14 -8.21
C LYS A 149 -9.46 8.58 -8.47
N SER A 150 -10.36 9.44 -8.96
CA SER A 150 -10.04 10.86 -9.24
C SER A 150 -9.62 11.63 -7.98
N LYS A 151 -10.27 11.38 -6.84
CA LYS A 151 -9.92 12.00 -5.56
C LYS A 151 -8.54 11.57 -5.06
N LEU A 152 -8.22 10.28 -5.19
CA LEU A 152 -6.90 9.74 -4.84
C LEU A 152 -5.79 10.34 -5.72
N ILE A 153 -6.06 10.48 -7.03
CA ILE A 153 -5.15 11.15 -7.97
C ILE A 153 -4.91 12.60 -7.53
N GLY A 154 -5.97 13.34 -7.16
CA GLY A 154 -5.86 14.70 -6.62
C GLY A 154 -5.09 14.79 -5.29
N LEU A 155 -4.94 13.68 -4.57
CA LEU A 155 -4.13 13.57 -3.35
C LEU A 155 -2.70 13.04 -3.60
N GLY A 156 -2.26 12.99 -4.86
CA GLY A 156 -0.88 12.62 -5.20
C GLY A 156 -0.67 11.16 -5.57
N ALA A 157 -1.74 10.39 -5.81
CA ALA A 157 -1.62 9.01 -6.30
C ALA A 157 -1.02 8.90 -7.72
N GLY A 158 -0.91 10.01 -8.48
CA GLY A 158 -0.45 9.99 -9.86
C GLY A 158 -1.43 9.22 -10.75
N ARG A 159 -1.01 8.11 -11.33
CA ARG A 159 -1.90 7.16 -12.03
C ARG A 159 -2.19 5.96 -11.15
N ILE A 160 -3.40 5.43 -11.23
CA ILE A 160 -3.75 4.16 -10.57
C ILE A 160 -4.07 3.15 -11.66
N GLU A 161 -3.28 2.10 -11.77
CA GLU A 161 -3.31 1.15 -12.88
C GLU A 161 -3.38 -0.29 -12.40
N THR A 162 -3.95 -1.17 -13.22
CA THR A 162 -3.76 -2.61 -13.03
C THR A 162 -2.36 -3.02 -13.50
N PRO A 163 -1.82 -4.18 -13.08
CA PRO A 163 -0.54 -4.66 -13.57
C PRO A 163 -0.46 -4.74 -15.11
N ALA A 164 -1.53 -5.18 -15.77
CA ALA A 164 -1.57 -5.27 -17.23
C ALA A 164 -1.52 -3.87 -17.88
N SER A 165 -2.33 -2.93 -17.39
CA SER A 165 -2.33 -1.54 -17.85
C SER A 165 -0.98 -0.85 -17.65
N ALA A 166 -0.32 -1.10 -16.51
CA ALA A 166 0.98 -0.55 -16.19
C ALA A 166 2.08 -1.06 -17.14
N VAL A 167 2.05 -2.35 -17.53
CA VAL A 167 3.00 -2.90 -18.51
C VAL A 167 2.87 -2.21 -19.87
N SER A 168 1.65 -1.88 -20.31
CA SER A 168 1.44 -1.15 -21.56
C SER A 168 2.11 0.24 -21.55
N LEU A 169 2.31 0.86 -20.38
CA LEU A 169 3.00 2.15 -20.26
C LEU A 169 4.50 2.03 -20.56
N LEU A 170 5.10 0.88 -20.25
CA LEU A 170 6.52 0.62 -20.55
C LEU A 170 6.78 0.58 -22.06
N GLN A 171 5.80 0.10 -22.84
CA GLN A 171 5.92 -0.04 -24.29
C GLN A 171 5.82 1.32 -25.01
N VAL A 172 4.96 2.22 -24.52
CA VAL A 172 4.82 3.57 -25.08
C VAL A 172 6.14 4.35 -24.95
N ASN A 173 6.85 4.20 -23.83
CA ASN A 173 8.12 4.88 -23.61
C ASN A 173 9.28 4.36 -24.48
N LYS A 174 9.21 3.11 -24.96
CA LYS A 174 10.23 2.57 -25.88
C LYS A 174 10.13 3.12 -27.30
N ASN A 175 8.95 3.61 -27.70
CA ASN A 175 8.71 4.14 -29.05
C ASN A 175 8.91 5.66 -29.14
N ALA A 176 9.26 6.32 -28.03
CA ALA A 176 9.48 7.76 -27.95
C ALA A 176 10.98 8.15 -27.95
N VAL A 177 11.86 7.18 -28.19
CA VAL A 177 13.32 7.34 -28.29
C VAL A 177 13.75 7.03 -29.71
#